data_AF-X0TPX3-F1
#
_entry.id   AF-X0TPX3-F1
#
_cell.length_a   1.000
_cell.length_b   1.000
_cell.length_c   1.000
_cell.angle_alpha   90.00
_cell.angle_beta   90.00
_cell.angle_gamma   90.00
#
_symmetry.space_group_name_H-M   'P 1'
#
loop_
_entity.id
_entity.type
_entity.pdbx_description
1 polymer ?
#
loop_
_entity_poly.entity_id
_entity_poly.type
_entity_poly.pdbx_seq_one_letter_code
_entity_poly.pdbx_strand_id
1 'polypeptide(L)'
;MNINVPVVTENGKTITGKIYSEIISYSNNITYSHQVVRDNSIVYTPVTELKSQASLTMRQYRWEEPVEVPHDHWSFARFENDKLIPDPGYLYIKEGFKPGWLYDLVYIGKNPKLTGLGMAAIRDVVSFFKYEKGDESGFENPLVDVIDYAYAWGHSQSARLLYHYVYQDFNGDEKKRIVFDGIISNCGGGGKGLFNSRFAQTTRHGSHHENNLFPVDIFPFNTVEQY
;
A
#
# COMPACT_ATOMS: atom_id res chain seq x y z
N MET A 1 -12.18 4.30 6.58
CA MET A 1 -11.63 5.63 6.93
C MET A 1 -10.61 5.99 5.86
N ASN A 2 -10.81 7.08 5.13
CA ASN A 2 -9.80 7.60 4.21
C ASN A 2 -9.07 8.73 4.93
N ILE A 3 -7.77 8.57 5.15
CA ILE A 3 -6.92 9.58 5.79
C ILE A 3 -5.93 10.11 4.76
N ASN A 4 -5.85 11.43 4.65
CA ASN A 4 -4.82 12.09 3.84
C ASN A 4 -3.57 12.29 4.70
N VAL A 5 -2.57 11.43 4.50
CA VAL A 5 -1.29 11.55 5.21
C VAL A 5 -0.32 12.46 4.44
N PRO A 6 0.56 13.19 5.16
CA PRO A 6 1.54 14.09 4.56
C PRO A 6 2.54 13.37 3.66
N VAL A 7 3.10 14.13 2.74
CA VAL A 7 4.28 13.71 1.96
C VAL A 7 5.51 13.93 2.84
N VAL A 8 6.38 12.91 2.91
CA VAL A 8 7.65 13.01 3.63
C VAL A 8 8.68 13.71 2.73
N THR A 9 9.39 14.68 3.31
CA THR A 9 10.50 15.38 2.68
C THR A 9 11.77 15.22 3.51
N GLU A 10 12.93 15.40 2.89
CA GLU A 10 14.23 15.43 3.56
C GLU A 10 14.79 16.85 3.47
N ASN A 11 14.79 17.59 4.59
CA ASN A 11 15.19 19.00 4.63
C ASN A 11 14.46 19.87 3.59
N GLY A 12 13.16 19.65 3.42
CA GLY A 12 12.32 20.35 2.44
C GLY A 12 12.48 19.87 0.99
N LYS A 13 13.37 18.90 0.72
CA LYS A 13 13.56 18.33 -0.61
C LYS A 13 12.69 17.09 -0.81
N THR A 14 12.20 16.92 -2.03
CA THR A 14 11.45 15.74 -2.46
C THR A 14 12.30 14.49 -2.34
N ILE A 15 11.77 13.48 -1.67
CA ILE A 15 12.36 12.14 -1.63
C ILE A 15 11.92 11.38 -2.87
N THR A 16 12.88 10.75 -3.55
CA THR A 16 12.66 9.82 -4.66
C THR A 16 13.08 8.41 -4.28
N GLY A 17 12.59 7.42 -5.00
CA GLY A 17 13.00 6.03 -4.81
C GLY A 17 12.49 5.11 -5.90
N LYS A 18 13.10 3.92 -5.98
CA LYS A 18 12.64 2.87 -6.89
C LYS A 18 11.29 2.35 -6.43
N ILE A 19 10.35 2.31 -7.37
CA ILE A 19 9.04 1.70 -7.21
C ILE A 19 8.99 0.49 -8.14
N TYR A 20 8.57 -0.62 -7.59
CA TYR A 20 8.19 -1.80 -8.35
C TYR A 20 6.67 -1.84 -8.45
N SER A 21 6.16 -2.14 -9.64
CA SER A 21 4.78 -2.48 -9.88
C SER A 21 4.68 -3.72 -10.76
N GLU A 22 3.93 -4.69 -10.27
CA GLU A 22 3.50 -5.82 -11.08
C GLU A 22 2.07 -5.56 -11.57
N ILE A 23 1.87 -5.72 -12.87
CA ILE A 23 0.62 -5.44 -13.57
C ILE A 23 0.21 -6.69 -14.35
N ILE A 24 -1.07 -7.06 -14.25
CA ILE A 24 -1.69 -8.15 -15.00
C ILE A 24 -3.01 -7.65 -15.54
N SER A 25 -3.23 -7.82 -16.84
CA SER A 25 -4.57 -7.64 -17.42
C SER A 25 -5.35 -8.95 -17.30
N TYR A 26 -6.43 -8.91 -16.53
CA TYR A 26 -7.39 -10.02 -16.37
C TYR A 26 -8.48 -10.03 -17.45
N SER A 27 -8.43 -9.08 -18.38
CA SER A 27 -9.35 -8.97 -19.50
C SER A 27 -9.08 -10.08 -20.52
N ASN A 28 -10.15 -10.67 -21.07
CA ASN A 28 -10.06 -11.55 -22.24
C ASN A 28 -9.72 -10.79 -23.54
N ASN A 29 -9.95 -9.47 -23.55
CA ASN A 29 -9.61 -8.59 -24.65
C ASN A 29 -8.26 -7.91 -24.42
N ILE A 30 -7.58 -7.56 -25.51
CA ILE A 30 -6.38 -6.71 -25.46
C ILE A 30 -6.77 -5.34 -24.89
N THR A 31 -6.08 -4.94 -23.82
CA THR A 31 -6.16 -3.60 -23.24
C THR A 31 -4.86 -2.87 -23.50
N TYR A 32 -4.91 -1.61 -23.94
CA TYR A 32 -3.70 -0.85 -24.28
C TYR A 32 -3.14 -0.05 -23.10
N SER A 33 -3.94 0.21 -22.06
CA SER A 33 -3.47 0.84 -20.83
C SER A 33 -4.05 0.18 -19.59
N HIS A 34 -3.29 0.14 -18.51
CA HIS A 34 -3.71 -0.44 -17.23
C HIS A 34 -3.19 0.42 -16.06
N GLN A 35 -3.91 0.41 -14.93
CA GLN A 35 -3.44 1.09 -13.71
C GLN A 35 -2.10 0.52 -13.25
N VAL A 36 -1.19 1.42 -12.85
CA VAL A 36 0.14 1.08 -12.29
C VAL A 36 0.02 0.56 -10.87
N VAL A 37 -1.11 0.74 -10.18
CA VAL A 37 -1.34 0.20 -8.83
C VAL A 37 -2.72 -0.47 -8.79
N ARG A 38 -2.88 -1.48 -7.93
CA ARG A 38 -4.16 -2.18 -7.77
C ARG A 38 -5.14 -1.37 -6.92
N ASP A 39 -6.43 -1.67 -7.09
CA ASP A 39 -7.53 -1.33 -6.18
C ASP A 39 -7.62 0.16 -5.79
N ASN A 40 -7.38 1.05 -6.75
CA ASN A 40 -7.39 2.51 -6.54
C ASN A 40 -6.41 3.00 -5.45
N SER A 41 -5.30 2.28 -5.26
CA SER A 41 -4.24 2.71 -4.35
C SER A 41 -3.61 4.03 -4.80
N ILE A 42 -2.92 4.70 -3.89
CA ILE A 42 -2.19 5.93 -4.23
C ILE A 42 -0.98 5.58 -5.10
N VAL A 43 -0.93 6.15 -6.29
CA VAL A 43 0.23 6.07 -7.18
C VAL A 43 1.32 6.99 -6.67
N TYR A 44 2.55 6.47 -6.57
CA TYR A 44 3.72 7.33 -6.43
C TYR A 44 4.08 7.88 -7.79
N THR A 45 3.88 9.18 -7.98
CA THR A 45 4.09 9.85 -9.26
C THR A 45 5.51 9.56 -9.79
N PRO A 46 5.66 9.12 -11.04
CA PRO A 46 6.96 8.97 -11.68
C PRO A 46 7.72 10.30 -11.74
N VAL A 47 9.04 10.23 -11.65
CA VAL A 47 9.94 11.34 -11.99
C VAL A 47 10.18 11.27 -13.50
N THR A 48 9.46 12.08 -14.28
CA THR A 48 9.44 12.01 -15.75
C THR A 48 10.84 12.15 -16.37
N GLU A 49 11.69 13.00 -15.78
CA GLU A 49 13.07 13.24 -16.22
C GLU A 49 13.95 11.99 -16.07
N LEU A 50 13.53 11.05 -15.21
CA LEU A 50 14.22 9.79 -14.95
C LEU A 50 13.53 8.60 -15.64
N LYS A 51 12.68 8.84 -16.65
CA LYS A 51 12.05 7.76 -17.44
C LYS A 51 13.12 6.80 -17.99
N SER A 52 14.28 7.31 -18.43
CA SER A 52 15.39 6.48 -18.95
C SER A 52 15.96 5.48 -17.93
N GLN A 53 15.70 5.65 -16.63
CA GLN A 53 16.08 4.70 -15.58
C GLN A 53 14.97 3.69 -15.25
N ALA A 54 13.81 3.82 -15.88
CA ALA A 54 12.71 2.89 -15.72
C ALA A 54 12.79 1.76 -16.75
N SER A 55 12.38 0.57 -16.33
CA SER A 55 12.37 -0.65 -17.13
C SER A 55 11.00 -1.31 -17.07
N LEU A 56 10.63 -1.98 -18.14
CA LEU A 56 9.41 -2.78 -18.22
C LEU A 56 9.77 -4.13 -18.80
N THR A 57 9.50 -5.19 -18.05
CA THR A 57 9.66 -6.55 -18.56
C THR A 57 8.34 -7.29 -18.54
N MET A 58 8.22 -8.32 -19.37
CA MET A 58 7.05 -9.17 -19.43
C MET A 58 7.39 -10.66 -19.52
N ARG A 59 6.54 -11.50 -18.93
CA ARG A 59 6.64 -12.98 -18.99
C ARG A 59 5.28 -13.61 -18.77
N GLN A 60 5.09 -14.84 -19.24
CA GLN A 60 3.84 -15.56 -19.01
C GLN A 60 3.82 -16.12 -17.59
N TYR A 61 4.91 -16.77 -17.16
CA TYR A 61 5.01 -17.37 -15.84
C TYR A 61 6.24 -16.88 -15.05
N ARG A 62 6.15 -16.87 -13.72
CA ARG A 62 7.18 -16.30 -12.85
C ARG A 62 8.55 -17.00 -12.95
N TRP A 63 8.54 -18.29 -13.28
CA TRP A 63 9.75 -19.12 -13.46
C TRP A 63 10.40 -18.95 -14.83
N GLU A 64 9.79 -18.20 -15.75
CA GLU A 64 10.38 -17.89 -17.04
C GLU A 64 11.27 -16.65 -16.97
N GLU A 65 12.25 -16.60 -17.88
CA GLU A 65 13.10 -15.44 -18.06
C GLU A 65 12.26 -14.25 -18.57
N PRO A 66 12.33 -13.08 -17.91
CA PRO A 66 11.61 -11.89 -18.36
C PRO A 66 12.15 -11.36 -19.69
N VAL A 67 11.24 -10.89 -20.55
CA VAL A 67 11.57 -10.20 -21.81
C VAL A 67 11.37 -8.71 -21.64
N GLU A 68 12.37 -7.89 -21.94
CA GLU A 68 12.25 -6.42 -21.92
C GLU A 68 11.25 -5.94 -22.97
N VAL A 69 10.35 -5.03 -22.58
CA VAL A 69 9.50 -4.26 -23.48
C VAL A 69 10.27 -2.98 -23.85
N PRO A 70 10.56 -2.74 -25.15
CA PRO A 70 11.35 -1.58 -25.56
C PRO A 70 10.83 -0.26 -24.99
N HIS A 71 11.74 0.64 -24.61
CA HIS A 71 11.40 1.87 -23.88
C HIS A 71 10.47 2.83 -24.64
N ASP A 72 10.51 2.78 -25.96
CA ASP A 72 9.68 3.55 -26.89
C ASP A 72 8.32 2.88 -27.18
N HIS A 73 8.09 1.66 -26.68
CA HIS A 73 6.83 0.93 -26.81
C HIS A 73 5.88 1.17 -25.64
N TRP A 74 6.30 1.86 -24.59
CA TRP A 74 5.46 2.13 -23.42
C TRP A 74 5.67 3.52 -22.83
N SER A 75 4.65 4.01 -22.14
CA SER A 75 4.67 5.31 -21.47
C SER A 75 3.69 5.36 -20.30
N PHE A 76 3.88 6.33 -19.40
CA PHE A 76 2.92 6.64 -18.35
C PHE A 76 1.75 7.42 -18.93
N ALA A 77 0.72 6.68 -19.37
CA ALA A 77 -0.42 7.23 -20.07
C ALA A 77 -1.61 6.27 -20.03
N ARG A 78 -2.80 6.85 -20.21
CA ARG A 78 -4.07 6.17 -20.40
C ARG A 78 -4.45 6.23 -21.87
N PHE A 79 -4.97 5.12 -22.41
CA PHE A 79 -5.42 5.05 -23.81
C PHE A 79 -6.94 4.94 -23.86
N GLU A 80 -7.59 6.02 -24.31
CA GLU A 80 -9.05 6.15 -24.32
C GLU A 80 -9.51 6.85 -25.60
N ASN A 81 -10.57 6.33 -26.22
CA ASN A 81 -11.14 6.89 -27.45
C ASN A 81 -10.08 7.14 -28.53
N ASP A 82 -9.20 6.15 -28.74
CA ASP A 82 -8.07 6.19 -29.68
C ASP A 82 -7.07 7.33 -29.44
N LYS A 83 -7.02 7.85 -28.22
CA LYS A 83 -6.09 8.91 -27.80
C LYS A 83 -5.24 8.47 -26.63
N LEU A 84 -3.97 8.81 -26.73
CA LEU A 84 -3.01 8.66 -25.64
C LEU A 84 -3.04 9.91 -24.76
N ILE A 85 -3.43 9.75 -23.49
CA ILE A 85 -3.57 10.82 -22.51
C ILE A 85 -2.48 10.62 -21.45
N PRO A 86 -1.53 11.55 -21.26
CA PRO A 86 -0.52 11.45 -20.21
C PRO A 86 -1.17 11.28 -18.83
N ASP A 87 -0.79 10.22 -18.12
CA ASP A 87 -1.37 9.86 -16.83
C ASP A 87 -0.33 9.06 -16.01
N PRO A 88 0.20 9.60 -14.91
CA PRO A 88 1.20 8.91 -14.10
C PRO A 88 0.67 7.64 -13.43
N GLY A 89 -0.66 7.48 -13.32
CA GLY A 89 -1.31 6.33 -12.72
C GLY A 89 -1.59 5.18 -13.66
N TYR A 90 -1.34 5.35 -14.96
CA TYR A 90 -1.56 4.32 -15.97
C TYR A 90 -0.27 4.02 -16.74
N LEU A 91 -0.12 2.76 -17.13
CA LEU A 91 0.90 2.30 -18.05
C LEU A 91 0.23 1.97 -19.37
N TYR A 92 0.68 2.62 -20.45
CA TYR A 92 0.31 2.30 -21.82
C TYR A 92 1.38 1.42 -22.46
N ILE A 93 0.96 0.41 -23.22
CA ILE A 93 1.83 -0.45 -24.04
C ILE A 93 1.28 -0.45 -25.47
N LYS A 94 2.12 -0.14 -26.45
CA LYS A 94 1.76 -0.01 -27.87
C LYS A 94 1.16 -1.29 -28.45
N GLU A 95 1.73 -2.45 -28.13
CA GLU A 95 1.22 -3.76 -28.54
C GLU A 95 0.06 -4.26 -27.67
N GLY A 96 -0.26 -3.54 -26.59
CA GLY A 96 -1.24 -3.92 -25.60
C GLY A 96 -0.74 -4.95 -24.57
N PHE A 97 -1.49 -5.05 -23.47
CA PHE A 97 -1.27 -6.07 -22.45
C PHE A 97 -1.77 -7.41 -22.96
N LYS A 98 -0.92 -8.44 -22.89
CA LYS A 98 -1.31 -9.83 -23.12
C LYS A 98 -2.11 -10.35 -21.92
N PRO A 99 -3.32 -10.91 -22.11
CA PRO A 99 -4.13 -11.46 -21.02
C PRO A 99 -3.37 -12.45 -20.15
N GLY A 100 -3.38 -12.25 -18.83
CA GLY A 100 -2.75 -13.13 -17.85
C GLY A 100 -1.21 -13.06 -17.77
N TRP A 101 -0.56 -12.28 -18.63
CA TRP A 101 0.88 -12.07 -18.57
C TRP A 101 1.26 -11.10 -17.45
N LEU A 102 2.45 -11.33 -16.92
CA LEU A 102 3.07 -10.56 -15.86
C LEU A 102 3.87 -9.42 -16.48
N TYR A 103 3.59 -8.20 -16.09
CA TYR A 103 4.36 -7.02 -16.48
C TYR A 103 5.01 -6.41 -15.24
N ASP A 104 6.34 -6.47 -15.18
CA ASP A 104 7.16 -5.97 -14.09
C ASP A 104 7.70 -4.59 -14.49
N LEU A 105 7.08 -3.53 -13.95
CA LEU A 105 7.49 -2.14 -14.13
C LEU A 105 8.36 -1.71 -12.93
N VAL A 106 9.57 -1.22 -13.22
CA VAL A 106 10.43 -0.56 -12.22
C VAL A 106 10.65 0.88 -12.66
N TYR A 107 10.38 1.85 -11.79
CA TYR A 107 10.56 3.27 -12.11
C TYR A 107 10.98 4.08 -10.89
N ILE A 108 11.45 5.31 -11.11
CA ILE A 108 11.73 6.25 -10.02
C ILE A 108 10.47 7.03 -9.69
N GLY A 109 9.89 6.77 -8.53
CA GLY A 109 8.77 7.52 -7.97
C GLY A 109 9.23 8.62 -7.02
N LYS A 110 8.33 9.55 -6.71
CA LYS A 110 8.55 10.64 -5.75
C LYS A 110 7.40 10.77 -4.75
N ASN A 111 7.64 11.59 -3.73
CA ASN A 111 6.65 12.00 -2.73
C ASN A 111 6.11 10.81 -1.89
N PRO A 112 6.98 10.06 -1.18
CA PRO A 112 6.53 9.00 -0.29
C PRO A 112 5.59 9.54 0.78
N LYS A 113 4.60 8.73 1.16
CA LYS A 113 3.58 9.09 2.15
C LYS A 113 3.98 8.58 3.54
N LEU A 114 3.67 9.35 4.58
CA LEU A 114 3.88 8.94 5.98
C LEU A 114 2.77 7.98 6.43
N THR A 115 2.78 6.77 5.88
CA THR A 115 1.69 5.79 6.02
C THR A 115 1.46 5.31 7.45
N GLY A 116 2.51 5.29 8.28
CA GLY A 116 2.42 4.92 9.71
C GLY A 116 1.47 5.81 10.53
N LEU A 117 1.20 7.05 10.09
CA LEU A 117 0.22 7.92 10.77
C LEU A 117 -1.21 7.36 10.74
N GLY A 118 -1.54 6.47 9.80
CA GLY A 118 -2.83 5.78 9.83
C GLY A 118 -2.99 4.89 11.06
N MET A 119 -1.93 4.22 11.49
CA MET A 119 -1.93 3.42 12.72
C MET A 119 -1.95 4.32 13.97
N ALA A 120 -1.21 5.43 13.97
CA ALA A 120 -1.26 6.42 15.05
C ALA A 120 -2.68 6.98 15.23
N ALA A 121 -3.34 7.34 14.13
CA ALA A 121 -4.72 7.85 14.17
C ALA A 121 -5.70 6.82 14.76
N ILE A 122 -5.57 5.53 14.40
CA ILE A 122 -6.40 4.47 14.99
C ILE A 122 -6.14 4.37 16.50
N ARG A 123 -4.87 4.36 16.93
CA ARG A 123 -4.46 4.33 18.34
C ARG A 123 -5.06 5.49 19.13
N ASP A 124 -4.87 6.70 18.65
CA ASP A 124 -5.22 7.92 19.38
C ASP A 124 -6.73 8.10 19.48
N VAL A 125 -7.47 7.82 18.41
CA VAL A 125 -8.94 7.88 18.42
C VAL A 125 -9.54 6.88 19.41
N VAL A 126 -9.05 5.64 19.41
CA VAL A 126 -9.58 4.60 20.32
C VAL A 126 -9.18 4.88 21.76
N SER A 127 -7.93 5.31 21.99
CA SER A 127 -7.46 5.73 23.32
C SER A 127 -8.27 6.90 23.87
N PHE A 128 -8.55 7.91 23.03
CA PHE A 128 -9.40 9.05 23.38
C PHE A 128 -10.76 8.59 23.91
N PHE A 129 -11.48 7.81 23.11
CA PHE A 129 -12.83 7.37 23.49
C PHE A 129 -12.84 6.50 24.74
N LYS A 130 -11.79 5.70 24.96
CA LYS A 130 -11.69 4.78 26.09
C LYS A 130 -11.29 5.48 27.40
N TYR A 131 -10.50 6.56 27.34
CA TYR A 131 -9.82 7.07 28.53
C TYR A 131 -9.92 8.57 28.80
N GLU A 132 -10.11 9.38 27.77
CA GLU A 132 -10.03 10.84 27.94
C GLU A 132 -11.41 11.42 28.25
N LYS A 133 -11.46 12.49 29.04
CA LYS A 133 -12.73 13.17 29.38
C LYS A 133 -13.22 14.11 28.27
N GLY A 134 -12.31 14.56 27.42
CA GLY A 134 -12.57 15.51 26.35
C GLY A 134 -11.28 15.87 25.63
N ASP A 135 -11.39 16.53 24.49
CA ASP A 135 -10.25 16.92 23.67
C ASP A 135 -9.68 18.29 24.09
N GLU A 136 -8.56 18.68 23.48
CA GLU A 136 -7.88 19.95 23.77
C GLU A 136 -8.72 21.19 23.35
N SER A 137 -9.72 21.01 22.50
CA SER A 137 -10.65 22.07 22.08
C SER A 137 -11.86 22.20 23.00
N GLY A 138 -11.94 21.37 24.05
CA GLY A 138 -13.02 21.39 25.03
C GLY A 138 -14.26 20.59 24.62
N PHE A 139 -14.18 19.76 23.57
CA PHE A 139 -15.27 18.82 23.27
C PHE A 139 -15.20 17.64 24.22
N GLU A 140 -16.25 17.45 25.03
CA GLU A 140 -16.35 16.31 25.93
C GLU A 140 -16.37 14.99 25.14
N ASN A 141 -15.72 13.97 25.68
CA ASN A 141 -15.78 12.63 25.14
C ASN A 141 -17.17 12.05 25.45
N PRO A 142 -18.00 11.75 24.44
CA PRO A 142 -19.35 11.26 24.66
C PRO A 142 -19.40 9.82 25.23
N LEU A 143 -18.26 9.13 25.28
CA LEU A 143 -18.13 7.74 25.70
C LEU A 143 -17.30 7.58 26.99
N VAL A 144 -16.90 8.69 27.62
CA VAL A 144 -16.13 8.66 28.87
C VAL A 144 -16.92 7.93 29.96
N ASP A 145 -16.25 7.05 30.70
CA ASP A 145 -16.81 6.23 31.78
C ASP A 145 -17.98 5.30 31.35
N VAL A 146 -18.22 5.13 30.05
CA VAL A 146 -19.26 4.23 29.49
C VAL A 146 -18.65 2.98 28.84
N ILE A 147 -17.42 3.06 28.33
CA ILE A 147 -16.75 1.95 27.65
C ILE A 147 -15.93 1.13 28.66
N ASP A 148 -16.28 -0.14 28.83
CA ASP A 148 -15.46 -1.11 29.58
C ASP A 148 -14.36 -1.73 28.71
N TYR A 149 -14.66 -2.00 27.43
CA TYR A 149 -13.77 -2.72 26.51
C TYR A 149 -13.83 -2.17 25.09
N ALA A 150 -12.67 -2.17 24.42
CA ALA A 150 -12.53 -1.87 23.00
C ALA A 150 -11.99 -3.11 22.26
N TYR A 151 -12.74 -3.56 21.25
CA TYR A 151 -12.35 -4.69 20.40
C TYR A 151 -12.12 -4.25 18.96
N ALA A 152 -11.11 -4.83 18.31
CA ALA A 152 -10.92 -4.68 16.87
C ALA A 152 -11.17 -6.01 16.16
N TRP A 153 -11.86 -5.95 15.02
CA TRP A 153 -11.98 -7.07 14.09
C TRP A 153 -11.56 -6.62 12.70
N GLY A 154 -10.75 -7.42 12.02
CA GLY A 154 -10.32 -7.16 10.65
C GLY A 154 -10.44 -8.42 9.80
N HIS A 155 -10.68 -8.24 8.51
CA HIS A 155 -10.70 -9.30 7.51
C HIS A 155 -9.79 -8.96 6.33
N SER A 156 -9.03 -9.94 5.85
CA SER A 156 -8.12 -9.77 4.71
C SER A 156 -7.10 -8.63 4.96
N GLN A 157 -7.10 -7.55 4.19
CA GLN A 157 -6.14 -6.45 4.38
C GLN A 157 -6.26 -5.77 5.75
N SER A 158 -7.46 -5.59 6.31
CA SER A 158 -7.62 -4.99 7.64
C SER A 158 -7.15 -5.92 8.76
N ALA A 159 -7.21 -7.24 8.55
CA ALA A 159 -6.59 -8.22 9.44
C ALA A 159 -5.06 -8.07 9.45
N ARG A 160 -4.45 -7.89 8.27
CA ARG A 160 -3.01 -7.61 8.11
C ARG A 160 -2.59 -6.28 8.75
N LEU A 161 -3.46 -5.27 8.67
CA LEU A 161 -3.26 -3.99 9.36
C LEU A 161 -3.22 -4.20 10.87
N LEU A 162 -4.20 -4.91 11.45
CA LEU A 162 -4.24 -5.19 12.88
C LEU A 162 -3.04 -6.03 13.35
N TYR A 163 -2.59 -7.00 12.54
CA TYR A 163 -1.33 -7.72 12.79
C TYR A 163 -0.13 -6.77 12.85
N HIS A 164 0.01 -5.88 11.86
CA HIS A 164 1.12 -4.95 11.80
C HIS A 164 1.05 -3.89 12.91
N TYR A 165 -0.15 -3.45 13.27
CA TYR A 165 -0.44 -2.51 14.35
C TYR A 165 0.07 -3.04 15.69
N VAL A 166 -0.25 -4.29 16.04
CA VAL A 166 0.27 -4.92 17.26
C VAL A 166 1.78 -5.12 17.18
N TYR A 167 2.28 -5.59 16.04
CA TYR A 167 3.71 -5.83 15.84
C TYR A 167 4.56 -4.57 16.00
N GLN A 168 4.06 -3.40 15.59
CA GLN A 168 4.73 -2.12 15.79
C GLN A 168 4.38 -1.43 17.12
N ASP A 169 3.81 -2.17 18.07
CA ASP A 169 3.47 -1.68 19.41
C ASP A 169 2.46 -0.51 19.44
N PHE A 170 1.63 -0.39 18.40
CA PHE A 170 0.58 0.64 18.40
C PHE A 170 -0.59 0.29 19.33
N ASN A 171 -0.65 -0.92 19.91
CA ASN A 171 -1.67 -1.25 20.92
C ASN A 171 -1.37 -0.67 22.31
N GLY A 172 -0.20 -0.05 22.49
CA GLY A 172 0.10 0.85 23.60
C GLY A 172 -0.08 2.30 23.15
N ASP A 173 -0.92 3.06 23.85
CA ASP A 173 -0.98 4.51 23.63
C ASP A 173 0.27 5.24 24.16
N GLU A 174 0.36 6.55 23.95
CA GLU A 174 1.53 7.34 24.38
C GLU A 174 1.73 7.39 25.91
N LYS A 175 0.70 7.02 26.68
CA LYS A 175 0.73 6.86 28.14
C LYS A 175 0.91 5.39 28.56
N LYS A 176 1.22 4.50 27.61
CA LYS A 176 1.41 3.04 27.77
C LYS A 176 0.16 2.29 28.24
N ARG A 177 -1.04 2.79 27.91
CA ARG A 177 -2.31 2.11 28.19
C ARG A 177 -2.73 1.25 27.00
N ILE A 178 -3.44 0.16 27.29
CA ILE A 178 -3.92 -0.79 26.28
C ILE A 178 -5.05 -0.16 25.46
N VAL A 179 -4.85 -0.03 24.15
CA VAL A 179 -5.86 0.55 23.25
C VAL A 179 -7.01 -0.43 23.01
N PHE A 180 -6.72 -1.59 22.43
CA PHE A 180 -7.69 -2.66 22.23
C PHE A 180 -7.45 -3.79 23.23
N ASP A 181 -8.52 -4.17 23.94
CA ASP A 181 -8.54 -5.29 24.89
C ASP A 181 -8.61 -6.64 24.17
N GLY A 182 -9.07 -6.64 22.92
CA GLY A 182 -9.02 -7.81 22.06
C GLY A 182 -8.95 -7.45 20.58
N ILE A 183 -8.16 -8.21 19.83
CA ILE A 183 -7.96 -8.05 18.39
C ILE A 183 -8.22 -9.38 17.71
N ILE A 184 -9.21 -9.41 16.82
CA ILE A 184 -9.58 -10.57 16.01
C ILE A 184 -9.13 -10.31 14.58
N SER A 185 -8.05 -10.99 14.18
CA SER A 185 -7.49 -10.87 12.85
C SER A 185 -7.90 -12.06 11.98
N ASN A 186 -8.93 -11.88 11.16
CA ASN A 186 -9.54 -12.94 10.36
C ASN A 186 -8.98 -12.99 8.93
N CYS A 187 -8.52 -14.15 8.48
CA CYS A 187 -8.01 -14.37 7.12
C CYS A 187 -6.91 -13.38 6.68
N GLY A 188 -6.06 -12.93 7.59
CA GLY A 188 -4.91 -12.05 7.26
C GLY A 188 -3.74 -12.78 6.59
N GLY A 189 -3.71 -14.12 6.64
CA GLY A 189 -2.53 -14.90 6.26
C GLY A 189 -1.35 -14.65 7.20
N GLY A 190 -0.13 -14.96 6.74
CA GLY A 190 1.12 -14.62 7.46
C GLY A 190 1.56 -13.17 7.29
N GLY A 191 0.81 -12.37 6.53
CA GLY A 191 1.27 -11.10 6.01
C GLY A 191 1.16 -9.93 6.96
N LYS A 192 2.23 -9.13 7.05
CA LYS A 192 2.20 -7.76 7.55
C LYS A 192 2.20 -6.86 6.32
N GLY A 193 1.12 -6.13 6.08
CA GLY A 193 1.07 -5.22 4.93
C GLY A 193 2.07 -4.07 5.08
N LEU A 194 2.34 -3.34 4.01
CA LEU A 194 3.26 -2.19 4.01
C LEU A 194 2.63 -0.94 4.64
N PHE A 195 2.23 -1.01 5.91
CA PHE A 195 1.50 0.06 6.59
C PHE A 195 2.39 1.13 7.24
N ASN A 196 3.69 0.86 7.38
CA ASN A 196 4.69 1.83 7.82
C ASN A 196 6.01 1.57 7.09
N SER A 197 6.00 1.81 5.79
CA SER A 197 7.16 1.62 4.92
C SER A 197 7.25 2.75 3.89
N ARG A 198 8.47 3.16 3.54
CA ARG A 198 8.68 4.14 2.48
C ARG A 198 8.16 3.56 1.16
N PHE A 199 7.40 4.35 0.41
CA PHE A 199 6.75 3.92 -0.84
C PHE A 199 5.81 2.71 -0.68
N ALA A 200 5.16 2.61 0.49
CA ALA A 200 4.14 1.63 0.82
C ALA A 200 3.04 1.49 -0.25
N GLN A 201 2.79 0.24 -0.66
CA GLN A 201 1.62 -0.16 -1.45
C GLN A 201 0.81 -1.19 -0.63
N THR A 202 -0.20 -0.71 0.10
CA THR A 202 -0.87 -1.49 1.14
C THR A 202 -1.80 -2.59 0.61
N THR A 203 -2.27 -2.50 -0.63
CA THR A 203 -3.20 -3.43 -1.31
C THR A 203 -2.55 -4.68 -1.88
N ARG A 204 -1.21 -4.73 -1.92
CA ARG A 204 -0.48 -5.88 -2.44
C ARG A 204 -0.62 -7.09 -1.52
N HIS A 205 -0.87 -8.24 -2.12
CA HIS A 205 -0.88 -9.55 -1.45
C HIS A 205 -0.33 -10.60 -2.41
N GLY A 206 0.48 -11.51 -1.90
CA GLY A 206 1.06 -12.60 -2.68
C GLY A 206 -0.01 -13.63 -3.01
N SER A 207 0.01 -14.13 -4.24
CA SER A 207 -0.77 -15.30 -4.64
C SER A 207 0.16 -16.32 -5.29
N HIS A 208 -0.38 -17.38 -5.91
CA HIS A 208 0.45 -18.35 -6.60
C HIS A 208 1.19 -17.75 -7.81
N HIS A 209 0.53 -16.86 -8.56
CA HIS A 209 1.02 -16.31 -9.83
C HIS A 209 1.58 -14.88 -9.71
N GLU A 210 1.04 -14.10 -8.79
CA GLU A 210 1.21 -12.64 -8.74
C GLU A 210 1.63 -12.10 -7.37
N ASN A 211 2.37 -10.99 -7.40
CA ASN A 211 2.97 -10.24 -6.29
C ASN A 211 3.99 -11.01 -5.45
N ASN A 212 4.58 -12.08 -5.98
CA ASN A 212 5.55 -12.92 -5.25
C ASN A 212 6.84 -12.17 -4.90
N LEU A 213 7.14 -11.07 -5.61
CA LEU A 213 8.35 -10.26 -5.40
C LEU A 213 8.10 -9.05 -4.47
N PHE A 214 6.86 -8.80 -4.06
CA PHE A 214 6.59 -7.78 -3.07
C PHE A 214 6.76 -8.34 -1.66
N PRO A 215 7.36 -7.58 -0.72
CA PRO A 215 7.51 -7.99 0.67
C PRO A 215 6.18 -7.83 1.42
N VAL A 216 5.19 -8.62 1.04
CA VAL A 216 3.83 -8.64 1.61
C VAL A 216 3.73 -9.54 2.84
N ASP A 217 4.63 -10.51 2.93
CA ASP A 217 4.78 -11.41 4.07
C ASP A 217 6.17 -11.21 4.67
N ILE A 218 6.23 -10.63 5.87
CA ILE A 218 7.46 -10.22 6.53
C ILE A 218 7.55 -10.97 7.86
N PHE A 219 8.68 -11.65 8.09
CA PHE A 219 8.97 -12.34 9.34
C PHE A 219 9.08 -11.35 10.50
N PRO A 220 8.66 -11.71 11.73
CA PRO A 220 8.09 -13.00 12.12
C PRO A 220 6.61 -13.12 11.75
N PHE A 221 6.10 -14.32 11.45
CA PHE A 221 4.70 -14.48 11.02
C PHE A 221 3.66 -14.37 12.15
N ASN A 222 4.11 -14.22 13.40
CA ASN A 222 3.28 -13.93 14.56
C ASN A 222 3.30 -12.42 14.90
N THR A 223 2.53 -12.00 15.90
CA THR A 223 2.42 -10.60 16.35
C THR A 223 3.55 -10.13 17.27
N VAL A 224 4.40 -11.03 17.75
CA VAL A 224 5.46 -10.74 18.74
C VAL A 224 6.75 -11.43 18.34
N GLU A 225 7.90 -10.81 18.56
CA GLU A 225 9.17 -11.52 18.33
C GLU A 225 9.27 -12.76 19.24
N GLN A 226 9.68 -13.89 18.68
CA GLN A 226 10.01 -15.09 19.45
C GLN A 226 11.52 -15.08 19.66
N TYR A 227 11.96 -14.94 20.91
CA TYR A 227 13.35 -15.04 21.33
C TYR A 227 13.70 -16.47 21.75
#